data_AF-C0QUV7-F1
#
_entry.id   AF-C0QUV7-F1
#
_cell.length_a   1.000
_cell.length_b   1.000
_cell.length_c   1.000
_cell.angle_alpha   90.00
_cell.angle_beta   90.00
_cell.angle_gamma   90.00
#
_symmetry.space_group_name_H-M   'P 1'
#
loop_
_entity.id
_entity.type
_entity.pdbx_description
1 polymer ?
#
loop_
_entity_poly.entity_id
_entity_poly.type
_entity_poly.pdbx_seq_one_letter_code
_entity_poly.pdbx_strand_id
1 'polypeptide(L)'
;MIIIEHDDHFEIGFEEFTPQNEINFSIAPLGEDYRILIFDDKQITVPYQFIKELYKKPLIKLFTYVKLEENGMIVGHPIADIEVDRNAVWKVL
;
A
#
# COMPACT_ATOMS: atom_id res chain seq x y z
N MET A 1 -10.07 3.27 0.32
CA MET A 1 -8.70 2.95 0.73
C MET A 1 -8.59 3.09 2.23
N ILE A 2 -7.95 2.14 2.90
CA ILE A 2 -7.72 2.15 4.34
C ILE A 2 -6.22 1.97 4.55
N ILE A 3 -5.59 2.82 5.38
CA ILE A 3 -4.20 2.63 5.79
C ILE A 3 -4.22 2.47 7.31
N ILE A 4 -3.67 1.36 7.82
CA ILE A 4 -3.55 1.08 9.24
C ILE A 4 -2.07 0.90 9.57
N GLU A 5 -1.59 1.62 10.59
CA GLU A 5 -0.24 1.44 11.11
C GLU A 5 -0.25 0.46 12.28
N HIS A 6 0.59 -0.57 12.21
CA HIS A 6 0.91 -1.48 13.30
C HIS A 6 2.34 -1.27 13.77
N ASP A 7 2.71 -1.87 14.89
CA ASP A 7 4.05 -1.75 15.46
C ASP A 7 5.16 -2.28 14.54
N ASP A 8 4.87 -3.30 13.73
CA ASP A 8 5.81 -4.04 12.89
C ASP A 8 5.56 -3.92 11.39
N HIS A 9 4.38 -3.46 10.95
CA HIS A 9 4.02 -3.33 9.53
C HIS A 9 2.96 -2.26 9.28
N PHE A 10 2.72 -1.97 8.00
CA PHE A 10 1.57 -1.19 7.55
C PHE A 10 0.58 -2.08 6.81
N GLU A 11 -0.71 -1.89 7.05
CA GLU A 11 -1.77 -2.47 6.22
C GLU A 11 -2.30 -1.41 5.25
N ILE A 12 -2.42 -1.79 3.98
CA ILE A 12 -3.05 -0.95 2.94
C ILE A 12 -4.18 -1.75 2.30
N GLY A 13 -5.40 -1.29 2.51
CA GLY A 13 -6.63 -1.87 1.98
C GLY A 13 -7.13 -1.15 0.73
N PHE A 14 -7.52 -1.92 -0.28
CA PHE A 14 -8.14 -1.47 -1.53
C PHE A 14 -9.55 -2.04 -1.68
N GLU A 15 -10.39 -1.33 -2.43
CA GLU A 15 -11.65 -1.88 -2.88
C GLU A 15 -11.40 -2.73 -4.13
N GLU A 16 -11.88 -3.97 -4.13
CA GLU A 16 -11.91 -4.84 -5.31
C GLU A 16 -10.56 -4.95 -6.04
N PHE A 17 -9.48 -5.28 -5.32
CA PHE A 17 -8.15 -5.50 -5.90
C PHE A 17 -7.73 -6.96 -5.74
N THR A 18 -7.53 -7.66 -6.85
CA THR A 18 -6.98 -9.02 -6.82
C THR A 18 -5.92 -9.12 -7.91
N PRO A 19 -4.65 -8.89 -7.57
CA PRO A 19 -3.56 -8.99 -8.54
C PRO A 19 -3.45 -10.43 -9.01
N GLN A 20 -3.24 -10.59 -10.32
CA GLN A 20 -3.13 -11.91 -10.93
C GLN A 20 -1.69 -12.44 -10.95
N ASN A 21 -0.70 -11.59 -10.66
CA ASN A 21 0.73 -11.86 -10.76
C ASN A 21 1.51 -11.20 -9.59
N GLU A 22 2.84 -11.26 -9.67
CA GLU A 22 3.76 -10.53 -8.78
C GLU A 22 3.46 -9.03 -8.80
N ILE A 23 3.30 -8.44 -7.63
CA ILE A 23 3.01 -7.01 -7.47
C ILE A 23 4.33 -6.25 -7.46
N ASN A 24 4.56 -5.48 -8.52
CA ASN A 24 5.67 -4.53 -8.54
C ASN A 24 5.19 -3.19 -7.99
N PHE A 25 5.99 -2.59 -7.12
CA PHE A 25 5.65 -1.30 -6.55
C PHE A 25 6.71 -0.25 -6.86
N SER A 26 6.27 1.01 -6.99
CA SER A 26 7.16 2.16 -7.09
C SER A 26 6.61 3.35 -6.31
N ILE A 27 7.50 4.25 -5.91
CA ILE A 27 7.15 5.43 -5.13
C ILE A 27 7.58 6.68 -5.90
N ALA A 28 6.61 7.50 -6.29
CA ALA A 28 6.84 8.74 -7.04
C ALA A 28 6.56 9.97 -6.15
N PRO A 29 7.22 11.11 -6.40
CA PRO A 29 6.90 12.37 -5.73
C PRO A 29 5.57 12.95 -6.21
N LEU A 30 4.79 13.53 -5.30
CA LEU A 30 3.61 14.35 -5.60
C LEU A 30 3.71 15.66 -4.80
N GLY A 31 4.82 16.37 -4.97
CA GLY A 31 5.16 17.58 -4.20
C GLY A 31 5.92 17.30 -2.92
N GLU A 32 5.96 18.28 -2.01
CA GLU A 32 6.79 18.22 -0.80
C GLU A 32 6.24 17.21 0.22
N ASP A 33 4.94 17.29 0.50
CA ASP A 33 4.29 16.56 1.59
C ASP A 33 3.67 15.22 1.20
N TYR A 34 3.62 14.90 -0.10
CA TYR A 34 2.93 13.70 -0.60
C TYR A 34 3.79 12.88 -1.55
N ARG A 35 3.53 11.57 -1.57
CA ARG A 35 4.10 10.60 -2.50
C ARG A 35 2.97 9.77 -3.09
N ILE A 36 3.22 9.19 -4.26
CA ILE A 36 2.32 8.22 -4.89
C ILE A 36 2.98 6.85 -4.81
N LEU A 37 2.33 5.90 -4.16
CA LEU A 37 2.62 4.48 -4.32
C LEU A 37 1.90 3.99 -5.58
N ILE A 38 2.63 3.36 -6.48
CA ILE A 38 2.13 2.85 -7.75
C ILE A 38 2.30 1.33 -7.74
N PHE A 39 1.23 0.59 -7.97
CA PHE A 39 1.22 -0.87 -8.08
C PHE A 39 0.34 -1.25 -9.28
N ASP A 40 0.87 -1.98 -10.25
CA ASP A 40 0.16 -2.32 -11.50
C ASP A 40 -0.52 -1.09 -12.14
N ASP A 41 -1.86 -1.06 -12.20
CA ASP A 41 -2.70 0.02 -12.72
C ASP A 41 -3.27 0.95 -11.62
N LYS A 42 -2.88 0.74 -10.36
CA LYS A 42 -3.35 1.50 -9.20
C LYS A 42 -2.32 2.50 -8.72
N GLN A 43 -2.84 3.62 -8.24
CA GLN A 43 -2.05 4.67 -7.61
C GLN A 43 -2.69 5.06 -6.29
N ILE A 44 -1.85 5.23 -5.27
CA ILE A 44 -2.24 5.68 -3.95
C ILE A 44 -1.42 6.88 -3.56
N THR A 45 -2.08 7.98 -3.24
CA THR A 45 -1.44 9.10 -2.57
C THR A 45 -1.26 8.80 -1.08
N VAL A 46 -0.01 8.85 -0.61
CA VAL A 46 0.34 8.74 0.81
C VAL A 46 1.09 9.99 1.28
N PRO A 47 0.99 10.37 2.56
CA PRO A 47 1.84 11.42 3.13
C PRO A 47 3.32 11.06 3.05
N TYR A 48 4.21 12.02 2.84
CA TYR A 48 5.65 11.79 2.86
C TYR A 48 6.13 11.27 4.22
N GLN A 49 5.48 11.68 5.30
CA GLN A 49 5.75 11.15 6.64
C GLN A 49 5.51 9.64 6.72
N PHE A 50 4.49 9.12 6.03
CA PHE A 50 4.23 7.68 5.95
C PHE A 50 5.41 6.94 5.32
N ILE A 51 6.02 7.49 4.25
CA ILE A 51 7.21 6.91 3.62
C ILE A 51 8.42 6.87 4.57
N LYS A 52 8.62 7.89 5.41
CA LYS A 52 9.69 7.86 6.41
C LYS A 52 9.54 6.72 7.39
N GLU A 53 8.31 6.43 7.81
CA GLU A 53 8.01 5.31 8.71
C GLU A 53 8.03 3.96 7.98
N LEU A 54 7.66 3.93 6.70
CA LEU A 54 7.82 2.78 5.81
C LEU A 54 9.27 2.29 5.76
N TYR A 55 10.24 3.21 5.71
CA TYR A 55 11.65 2.82 5.77
C TYR A 55 12.04 2.23 7.13
N LYS A 56 11.33 2.54 8.22
CA LYS A 56 11.61 1.91 9.53
C LYS A 56 10.98 0.52 9.63
N LYS A 57 9.77 0.35 9.07
CA LYS A 57 8.99 -0.89 9.05
C LYS A 57 8.87 -1.37 7.59
N PRO A 58 9.81 -2.19 7.10
CA PRO A 58 9.88 -2.52 5.68
C PRO A 58 8.79 -3.50 5.22
N LEU A 59 7.77 -3.79 6.03
CA LEU A 59 6.70 -4.71 5.64
C LEU A 59 5.40 -3.94 5.39
N ILE A 60 4.86 -4.10 4.19
CA ILE A 60 3.50 -3.65 3.84
C ILE A 60 2.65 -4.88 3.56
N LYS A 61 1.51 -5.00 4.22
CA LYS A 61 0.49 -6.01 3.90
C LYS A 61 -0.63 -5.37 3.11
N LEU A 62 -0.90 -5.91 1.93
CA LEU A 62 -1.98 -5.46 1.08
C LEU A 62 -3.23 -6.30 1.34
N PHE A 63 -4.36 -5.62 1.42
CA PHE A 63 -5.67 -6.24 1.58
C PHE A 63 -6.63 -5.74 0.50
N THR A 64 -7.54 -6.59 0.07
CA THR A 64 -8.75 -6.15 -0.65
C THR A 64 -9.90 -6.25 0.31
N TYR A 65 -10.78 -5.26 0.32
CA TYR A 65 -12.00 -5.34 1.07
C TYR A 65 -13.20 -5.49 0.16
N VAL A 66 -14.14 -6.32 0.60
CA VAL A 66 -15.45 -6.49 -0.03
C VAL A 66 -16.49 -5.98 0.95
N LYS A 67 -17.38 -5.12 0.47
CA LYS A 67 -18.54 -4.69 1.24
C LYS A 67 -19.66 -5.71 1.05
N LEU A 68 -20.04 -6.39 2.12
CA LEU A 68 -21.15 -7.34 2.08
C LEU A 68 -22.48 -6.57 2.02
N GLU A 69 -23.26 -6.80 0.99
CA GLU A 69 -24.50 -6.05 0.73
C GLU A 69 -25.57 -6.24 1.83
N GLU A 70 -25.59 -7.41 2.50
CA GLU A 70 -26.61 -7.75 3.48
C GLU A 70 -26.55 -6.94 4.77
N ASN A 71 -25.37 -6.46 5.17
CA ASN A 71 -25.18 -5.77 6.45
C ASN A 71 -24.19 -4.59 6.40
N GLY A 72 -23.63 -4.28 5.23
CA GLY A 72 -22.63 -3.24 5.06
C GLY A 72 -21.28 -3.53 5.73
N MET A 73 -21.07 -4.77 6.19
CA MET A 73 -19.81 -5.21 6.79
C MET A 73 -18.70 -5.19 5.75
N ILE A 74 -17.55 -4.63 6.11
CA ILE A 74 -16.35 -4.59 5.28
C ILE A 74 -15.46 -5.74 5.71
N VAL A 75 -15.23 -6.71 4.83
CA VAL A 75 -14.35 -7.84 5.08
C VAL A 75 -13.07 -7.68 4.28
N GLY A 76 -11.93 -7.62 4.97
CA GLY A 76 -10.61 -7.59 4.35
C GLY A 76 -10.09 -9.01 4.06
N HIS A 77 -9.57 -9.22 2.85
CA HIS A 77 -8.87 -10.42 2.42
C HIS A 77 -7.41 -10.06 2.12
N PRO A 78 -6.44 -10.80 2.68
CA PRO A 78 -5.02 -10.55 2.40
C PRO A 78 -4.74 -10.84 0.93
N ILE A 79 -3.91 -10.00 0.33
CA ILE A 79 -3.49 -10.09 -1.07
C ILE A 79 -2.03 -10.51 -1.14
N ALA A 80 -1.15 -9.72 -0.53
CA ALA A 80 0.29 -9.87 -0.66
C ALA A 80 1.01 -9.17 0.47
N ASP A 81 2.21 -9.68 0.76
CA ASP A 81 3.17 -9.07 1.65
C ASP A 81 4.29 -8.49 0.79
N ILE A 82 4.58 -7.21 0.98
CA ILE A 82 5.61 -6.48 0.24
C ILE A 82 6.72 -6.14 1.22
N GLU A 83 7.90 -6.69 0.98
CA GLU A 83 9.12 -6.29 1.66
C GLU A 83 9.75 -5.11 0.91
N VAL A 84 9.80 -3.96 1.57
CA VAL A 84 10.40 -2.74 1.09
C VAL A 84 11.91 -2.82 1.30
N ASP A 85 12.63 -3.15 0.24
CA ASP A 85 14.08 -3.06 0.24
C ASP A 85 14.51 -1.60 0.37
N ARG A 86 15.19 -1.28 1.48
CA ARG A 86 15.77 0.05 1.73
C ARG A 86 16.83 0.44 0.69
N ASN A 87 17.42 -0.55 0.00
CA ASN A 87 18.44 -0.39 -1.02
C ASN A 87 17.89 -0.50 -2.44
N ALA A 88 16.62 -0.84 -2.63
CA ALA A 88 16.00 -0.77 -3.95
C ALA A 88 16.11 0.69 -4.42
N VAL A 89 16.71 0.87 -5.59
CA VAL A 89 16.85 2.19 -6.20
C VAL A 89 15.47 2.61 -6.69
N TRP A 90 14.77 3.37 -5.86
CA TRP A 90 13.49 3.98 -6.21
C TRP A 90 13.77 5.09 -7.22
N LYS A 91 13.51 4.83 -8.49
CA LYS A 91 13.68 5.82 -9.55
C LYS A 91 12.55 6.85 -9.42
N VAL A 92 12.83 7.96 -8.73
CA VAL A 92 12.03 9.17 -8.78
C VAL A 92 12.26 9.79 -10.17
N LEU A 93 11.28 9.65 -11.06
CA LEU A 93 11.26 10.31 -12.37
C LEU A 93 10.82 11.77 -12.25
#